data_AF-A0A1Y2AQ93-F1
#
_entry.id   AF-A0A1Y2AQ93-F1
#
_cell.length_a   1.000
_cell.length_b   1.000
_cell.length_c   1.000
_cell.angle_alpha   90.00
_cell.angle_beta   90.00
_cell.angle_gamma   90.00
#
_symmetry.space_group_name_H-M   'P 1'
#
loop_
_entity.id
_entity.type
_entity.pdbx_description
1 polymer ?
#
loop_
_entity_poly.entity_id
_entity_poly.type
_entity_poly.pdbx_seq_one_letter_code
_entity_poly.pdbx_strand_id
1 'polypeptide(L)'
;MGKSLIPEGKWSRLTLLWSFSQFIVMTVIECIIIYMNFGIKGHYDEYEKYIENKDYEKYKGYYTALIVYQALFIVAMVYQLYLAVDTLLKFSTIDLIALSIFNTLCLGYSVTQYIQANKIIRELDGIINTVQMNGIKLNIVNKNYNIKNVEYIEYANISLMILFVLGWWYITFNLYKVFGWNVFKQIGADVRLKQRLKLFNVLITLLKLTSFFIVLFVSQYFAVNHNEYFAVYRNEKNVSELIHDIVISAIIIIGSGFGILAVAKVSRVYLGIYIFTLCALLGFMASTLIDIFKDSKKYANFETSLTVTIGSTVILSIVTYAVSLINFKNFGLGIPKSISKNTLQTGQAETNQQKRLSID
;
A
#
# COMPACT_ATOMS: atom_id res chain seq x y z
N MET A 1 -35.42 -8.50 6.04
CA MET A 1 -34.53 -9.62 6.42
C MET A 1 -33.12 -9.26 6.01
N GLY A 2 -32.24 -9.02 6.98
CA GLY A 2 -30.88 -8.53 6.73
C GLY A 2 -30.08 -9.50 5.87
N LYS A 3 -29.53 -9.02 4.75
CA LYS A 3 -28.48 -9.74 4.02
C LYS A 3 -27.35 -9.98 5.01
N SER A 4 -27.07 -11.23 5.38
CA SER A 4 -25.92 -11.51 6.23
C SER A 4 -24.67 -11.03 5.48
N LEU A 5 -23.97 -10.02 6.01
CA LEU A 5 -22.70 -9.54 5.45
C LEU A 5 -21.62 -10.64 5.42
N ILE A 6 -21.86 -11.75 6.14
CA ILE A 6 -20.95 -12.88 6.27
C ILE A 6 -21.28 -13.89 5.17
N PRO A 7 -20.34 -14.20 4.25
CA PRO A 7 -20.55 -15.23 3.24
C PRO A 7 -20.74 -16.60 3.89
N GLU A 8 -21.73 -17.36 3.41
CA GLU A 8 -21.98 -18.73 3.90
C GLU A 8 -20.90 -19.69 3.39
N GLY A 9 -19.95 -20.01 4.26
CA GLY A 9 -18.89 -20.99 4.01
C GLY A 9 -17.85 -20.95 5.12
N LYS A 10 -17.43 -22.13 5.62
CA LYS A 10 -16.38 -22.23 6.67
C LYS A 10 -15.12 -21.45 6.29
N TRP A 11 -14.72 -21.57 5.03
CA TRP A 11 -13.55 -20.90 4.46
C TRP A 11 -13.70 -19.38 4.35
N SER A 12 -14.87 -18.86 3.97
CA SER A 12 -15.10 -17.42 3.90
C SER A 12 -15.12 -16.75 5.27
N ARG A 13 -15.70 -17.44 6.29
CA ARG A 13 -15.63 -16.98 7.69
C ARG A 13 -14.20 -16.98 8.21
N LEU A 14 -13.44 -18.02 7.87
CA LEU A 14 -12.01 -18.12 8.22
C LEU A 14 -11.20 -16.98 7.57
N THR A 15 -11.43 -16.67 6.29
CA THR A 15 -10.75 -15.56 5.60
C THR A 15 -11.02 -14.21 6.28
N LEU A 16 -12.28 -13.96 6.66
CA LEU A 16 -12.66 -12.73 7.35
C LEU A 16 -11.98 -12.67 8.73
N LEU A 17 -12.06 -13.74 9.52
CA LEU A 17 -11.37 -13.82 10.81
C LEU A 17 -9.86 -13.64 10.67
N TRP A 18 -9.23 -14.25 9.68
CA TRP A 18 -7.80 -14.13 9.41
C TRP A 18 -7.41 -12.69 9.08
N SER A 19 -8.18 -12.05 8.20
CA SER A 19 -7.97 -10.65 7.83
C SER A 19 -8.16 -9.68 9.01
N PHE A 20 -9.20 -9.88 9.81
CA PHE A 20 -9.43 -9.06 11.00
C PHE A 20 -8.35 -9.28 12.05
N SER A 21 -7.91 -10.53 12.24
CA SER A 21 -6.81 -10.86 13.14
C SER A 21 -5.52 -10.18 12.69
N GLN A 22 -5.19 -10.23 11.40
CA GLN A 22 -4.02 -9.53 10.87
C GLN A 22 -4.13 -8.03 11.09
N PHE A 23 -5.25 -7.42 10.72
CA PHE A 23 -5.46 -5.99 10.89
C PHE A 23 -5.22 -5.54 12.34
N ILE A 24 -5.82 -6.24 13.32
CA ILE A 24 -5.68 -5.90 14.75
C ILE A 24 -4.25 -6.11 15.22
N VAL A 25 -3.67 -7.30 15.01
CA VAL A 25 -2.33 -7.65 15.52
C VAL A 25 -1.28 -6.71 14.94
N MET A 26 -1.29 -6.50 13.62
CA MET A 26 -0.31 -5.65 12.95
C MET A 26 -0.47 -4.18 13.35
N THR A 27 -1.71 -3.69 13.46
CA THR A 27 -1.94 -2.30 13.87
C THR A 27 -1.50 -2.04 15.30
N VAL A 28 -1.73 -2.99 16.22
CA VAL A 28 -1.25 -2.87 17.62
C VAL A 28 0.28 -2.80 17.67
N ILE A 29 0.96 -3.66 16.91
CA ILE A 29 2.43 -3.65 16.85
C ILE A 29 2.96 -2.34 16.27
N GLU A 30 2.40 -1.86 15.16
CA GLU A 30 2.78 -0.57 14.58
C GLU A 30 2.53 0.59 15.55
N CYS A 31 1.40 0.59 16.28
CA CYS A 31 1.16 1.62 17.29
C CYS A 31 2.20 1.61 18.41
N ILE A 32 2.66 0.42 18.83
CA ILE A 32 3.75 0.29 19.82
C ILE A 32 5.06 0.82 19.25
N ILE A 33 5.41 0.46 18.01
CA ILE A 33 6.62 0.94 17.33
C ILE A 33 6.59 2.46 17.19
N ILE A 34 5.46 3.04 16.76
CA ILE A 34 5.27 4.49 16.66
C ILE A 34 5.44 5.16 18.02
N TYR A 35 4.81 4.63 19.08
CA TYR A 35 4.93 5.17 20.43
C TYR A 35 6.38 5.20 20.91
N MET A 36 7.13 4.12 20.67
CA MET A 36 8.54 4.06 21.03
C MET A 36 9.39 5.03 20.21
N ASN A 37 9.14 5.16 18.91
CA ASN A 37 9.83 6.12 18.05
C ASN A 37 9.52 7.57 18.43
N PHE A 38 8.29 7.87 18.90
CA PHE A 38 7.96 9.16 19.50
C PHE A 38 8.72 9.42 20.81
N GLY A 39 8.81 8.43 21.69
CA GLY A 39 9.60 8.54 22.92
C GLY A 39 11.07 8.81 22.63
N ILE A 40 11.63 8.10 21.65
CA ILE A 40 12.99 8.30 21.17
C ILE A 40 13.17 9.72 20.59
N LYS A 41 12.25 10.18 19.74
CA LYS A 41 12.26 11.55 19.20
C LYS A 41 12.22 12.61 20.31
N GLY A 42 11.34 12.47 21.29
CA GLY A 42 11.21 13.43 22.40
C GLY A 42 12.50 13.54 23.23
N HIS A 43 13.20 12.41 23.45
CA HIS A 43 14.52 12.45 24.06
C HIS A 43 15.55 13.19 23.21
N TYR A 44 15.46 13.14 21.87
CA TYR A 44 16.34 13.91 21.01
C TYR A 44 16.08 15.40 21.03
N ASP A 45 14.83 15.81 21.17
CA ASP A 45 14.45 17.21 21.33
C ASP A 45 15.11 17.83 22.59
N GLU A 46 15.36 17.04 23.64
CA GLU A 46 16.10 17.50 24.84
C GLU A 46 17.59 17.81 24.55
N TYR A 47 18.18 17.19 23.52
CA TYR A 47 19.60 17.34 23.17
C TYR A 47 19.88 18.42 22.14
N GLU A 48 18.86 19.18 21.70
CA GLU A 48 18.98 20.29 20.75
C GLU A 48 20.12 21.25 21.11
N LYS A 49 20.34 21.50 22.41
CA LYS A 49 21.37 22.43 22.90
C LYS A 49 22.82 21.93 22.79
N TYR A 50 23.01 20.63 22.59
CA TYR A 50 24.34 19.98 22.64
C TYR A 50 24.81 19.44 21.29
N ILE A 51 23.92 19.39 20.29
CA ILE A 51 24.19 18.86 18.95
C ILE A 51 24.25 20.05 17.98
N GLU A 52 25.06 19.96 16.92
CA GLU A 52 25.05 20.97 15.87
C GLU A 52 23.64 21.08 15.27
N ASN A 53 23.10 22.30 15.11
CA ASN A 53 21.74 22.53 14.61
C ASN A 53 21.43 21.76 13.31
N LYS A 54 22.42 21.60 12.43
CA LYS A 54 22.26 20.85 11.18
C LYS A 54 22.04 19.36 11.41
N ASP A 55 22.75 18.75 12.35
CA ASP A 55 22.58 17.34 12.70
C ASP A 55 21.28 17.13 13.46
N TYR A 56 20.94 18.00 14.41
CA TYR A 56 19.67 17.91 15.15
C TYR A 56 18.45 17.91 14.21
N GLU A 57 18.36 18.92 13.32
CA GLU A 57 17.27 19.00 12.35
C GLU A 57 17.23 17.74 11.47
N LYS A 58 18.40 17.19 11.09
CA LYS A 58 18.51 15.95 10.30
C LYS A 58 17.78 14.78 10.95
N TYR A 59 18.07 14.49 12.22
CA TYR A 59 17.45 13.36 12.92
C TYR A 59 15.98 13.59 13.20
N LYS A 60 15.60 14.81 13.59
CA LYS A 60 14.20 15.20 13.78
C LYS A 60 13.40 14.95 12.50
N GLY A 61 13.97 15.29 11.35
CA GLY A 61 13.40 14.99 10.05
C GLY A 61 13.25 13.49 9.79
N TYR A 62 14.30 12.71 10.06
CA TYR A 62 14.28 11.25 9.87
C TYR A 62 13.22 10.54 10.72
N TYR A 63 13.11 10.84 12.02
CA TYR A 63 12.07 10.23 12.85
C TYR A 63 10.67 10.64 12.40
N THR A 64 10.48 11.89 11.97
CA THR A 64 9.18 12.35 11.49
C THR A 64 8.77 11.59 10.22
N ALA A 65 9.68 11.40 9.26
CA ALA A 65 9.39 10.60 8.07
C ALA A 65 9.20 9.11 8.37
N LEU A 66 9.98 8.53 9.31
CA LEU A 66 9.83 7.15 9.76
C LEU A 66 8.43 6.89 10.35
N ILE A 67 7.95 7.80 11.21
CA ILE A 67 6.60 7.72 11.81
C ILE A 67 5.52 7.77 10.72
N VAL A 68 5.67 8.64 9.71
CA VAL A 68 4.72 8.67 8.57
C VAL A 68 4.72 7.34 7.83
N TYR A 69 5.87 6.71 7.63
CA TYR A 69 5.97 5.42 6.94
C TYR A 69 5.29 4.30 7.75
N GLN A 70 5.42 4.30 9.08
CA GLN A 70 4.70 3.37 9.97
C GLN A 70 3.18 3.61 9.94
N ALA A 71 2.74 4.88 9.94
CA ALA A 71 1.33 5.22 9.78
C ALA A 71 0.76 4.74 8.42
N LEU A 72 1.54 4.84 7.34
CA LEU A 72 1.15 4.31 6.02
C LEU A 72 1.01 2.79 6.01
N PHE A 73 1.78 2.06 6.84
CA PHE A 73 1.61 0.63 6.99
C PHE A 73 0.28 0.27 7.67
N ILE A 74 -0.15 1.04 8.68
CA ILE A 74 -1.49 0.89 9.28
C ILE A 74 -2.58 1.12 8.22
N VAL A 75 -2.43 2.14 7.37
CA VAL A 75 -3.35 2.38 6.24
C VAL A 75 -3.34 1.19 5.28
N ALA A 76 -2.20 0.56 5.03
CA ALA A 76 -2.11 -0.68 4.24
C ALA A 76 -2.88 -1.84 4.89
N MET A 77 -2.86 -1.98 6.22
CA MET A 77 -3.64 -3.01 6.92
C MET A 77 -5.15 -2.75 6.86
N VAL A 78 -5.58 -1.49 6.93
CA VAL A 78 -7.00 -1.13 6.68
C VAL A 78 -7.39 -1.48 5.24
N TYR A 79 -6.52 -1.17 4.28
CA TYR A 79 -6.76 -1.47 2.87
C TYR A 79 -6.79 -2.99 2.58
N GLN A 80 -5.93 -3.76 3.25
CA GLN A 80 -5.93 -5.22 3.24
C GLN A 80 -7.30 -5.77 3.65
N LEU A 81 -7.85 -5.26 4.75
CA LEU A 81 -9.18 -5.66 5.24
C LEU A 81 -10.28 -5.30 4.24
N TYR A 82 -10.23 -4.11 3.66
CA TYR A 82 -11.15 -3.69 2.59
C TYR A 82 -11.09 -4.65 1.39
N LEU A 83 -9.89 -5.01 0.92
CA LEU A 83 -9.72 -5.96 -0.18
C LEU A 83 -10.25 -7.36 0.17
N ALA A 84 -10.06 -7.82 1.40
CA ALA A 84 -10.58 -9.10 1.86
C ALA A 84 -12.10 -9.13 1.83
N VAL A 85 -12.76 -8.10 2.35
CA VAL A 85 -14.23 -7.98 2.32
C VAL A 85 -14.73 -7.89 0.88
N ASP A 86 -14.12 -7.05 0.03
CA ASP A 86 -14.52 -6.91 -1.38
C ASP A 86 -14.37 -8.22 -2.16
N THR A 87 -13.28 -8.95 -1.94
CA THR A 87 -13.02 -10.27 -2.55
C THR A 87 -14.11 -11.27 -2.18
N LEU A 88 -14.48 -11.31 -0.90
CA LEU A 88 -15.51 -12.22 -0.38
C LEU A 88 -16.90 -11.87 -0.89
N LEU A 89 -17.24 -10.57 -1.00
CA LEU A 89 -18.53 -10.13 -1.52
C LEU A 89 -18.70 -10.44 -3.02
N LYS A 90 -17.61 -10.34 -3.80
CA LYS A 90 -17.65 -10.58 -5.25
C LYS A 90 -17.45 -12.04 -5.64
N PHE A 91 -16.95 -12.88 -4.73
CA PHE A 91 -16.50 -14.25 -5.01
C PHE A 91 -15.51 -14.30 -6.19
N SER A 92 -14.61 -13.30 -6.25
CA SER A 92 -13.68 -13.11 -7.36
C SER A 92 -12.36 -13.82 -7.08
N THR A 93 -12.00 -14.79 -7.93
CA THR A 93 -10.70 -15.47 -7.86
C THR A 93 -9.54 -14.52 -8.16
N ILE A 94 -9.79 -13.50 -8.99
CA ILE A 94 -8.76 -12.53 -9.41
C ILE A 94 -8.42 -11.61 -8.24
N ASP A 95 -9.45 -11.08 -7.56
CA ASP A 95 -9.26 -10.24 -6.36
C ASP A 95 -8.60 -11.04 -5.22
N LEU A 96 -8.90 -12.32 -5.08
CA LEU A 96 -8.29 -13.21 -4.08
C LEU A 96 -6.77 -13.40 -4.29
N ILE A 97 -6.34 -13.62 -5.52
CA ILE A 97 -4.91 -13.74 -5.86
C ILE A 97 -4.22 -12.39 -5.62
N ALA A 98 -4.85 -11.31 -6.07
CA ALA A 98 -4.35 -9.95 -5.84
C ALA A 98 -4.19 -9.62 -4.36
N LEU A 99 -5.13 -10.02 -3.50
CA LEU A 99 -5.05 -9.88 -2.05
C LEU A 99 -3.84 -10.63 -1.46
N SER A 100 -3.52 -11.82 -1.97
CA SER A 100 -2.35 -12.59 -1.48
C SER A 100 -1.03 -11.95 -1.90
N ILE A 101 -0.97 -11.44 -3.14
CA ILE A 101 0.17 -10.67 -3.62
C ILE A 101 0.33 -9.38 -2.81
N PHE A 102 -0.76 -8.67 -2.52
CA PHE A 102 -0.74 -7.47 -1.69
C PHE A 102 -0.14 -7.72 -0.31
N ASN A 103 -0.54 -8.81 0.36
CA ASN A 103 0.05 -9.21 1.64
C ASN A 103 1.54 -9.56 1.52
N THR A 104 1.96 -10.17 0.42
CA THR A 104 3.37 -10.46 0.15
C THR A 104 4.19 -9.16 -0.03
N LEU A 105 3.61 -8.14 -0.68
CA LEU A 105 4.22 -6.81 -0.78
C LEU A 105 4.31 -6.10 0.57
N CYS A 106 3.30 -6.25 1.44
CA CYS A 106 3.33 -5.74 2.81
C CYS A 106 4.47 -6.38 3.64
N LEU A 107 4.74 -7.68 3.45
CA LEU A 107 5.91 -8.31 4.08
C LEU A 107 7.21 -7.66 3.60
N GLY A 108 7.39 -7.44 2.30
CA GLY A 108 8.56 -6.72 1.78
C GLY A 108 8.69 -5.30 2.35
N TYR A 109 7.57 -4.61 2.54
CA TYR A 109 7.54 -3.29 3.17
C TYR A 109 8.01 -3.32 4.63
N SER A 110 7.55 -4.30 5.42
CA SER A 110 7.98 -4.45 6.83
C SER A 110 9.50 -4.67 6.96
N VAL A 111 10.10 -5.45 6.05
CA VAL A 111 11.55 -5.65 5.98
C VAL A 111 12.25 -4.33 5.67
N THR A 112 11.69 -3.55 4.74
CA THR A 112 12.30 -2.30 4.32
C THR A 112 12.23 -1.22 5.41
N GLN A 113 11.13 -1.16 6.16
CA GLN A 113 11.00 -0.28 7.33
C GLN A 113 12.06 -0.60 8.39
N TYR A 114 12.28 -1.87 8.70
CA TYR A 114 13.31 -2.30 9.66
C TYR A 114 14.73 -1.89 9.22
N ILE A 115 15.07 -2.08 7.94
CA ILE A 115 16.38 -1.66 7.39
C ILE A 115 16.57 -0.16 7.60
N GLN A 116 15.51 0.61 7.36
CA GLN A 116 15.51 2.06 7.50
C GLN A 116 15.60 2.53 8.95
N ALA A 117 14.81 1.95 9.86
CA ALA A 117 14.85 2.27 11.29
C ALA A 117 16.25 2.03 11.87
N ASN A 118 16.85 0.88 11.56
CA ASN A 118 18.21 0.56 11.99
C ASN A 118 19.27 1.49 11.42
N LYS A 119 19.11 1.94 10.17
CA LYS A 119 20.06 2.90 9.58
C LYS A 119 20.03 4.23 10.35
N ILE A 120 18.84 4.72 10.67
CA ILE A 120 18.65 5.94 11.47
C ILE A 120 19.26 5.79 12.87
N ILE A 121 18.99 4.66 13.54
CA ILE A 121 19.52 4.36 14.87
C ILE A 121 21.06 4.33 14.87
N ARG A 122 21.69 3.67 13.88
CA ARG A 122 23.16 3.55 13.80
C ARG A 122 23.86 4.88 13.54
N GLU A 123 23.32 5.70 12.64
CA GLU A 123 23.88 7.04 12.39
C GLU A 123 23.88 7.88 13.68
N LEU A 124 22.82 7.74 14.45
CA LEU A 124 22.59 8.50 15.68
C LEU A 124 23.48 8.05 16.85
N ASP A 125 23.67 6.74 17.01
CA ASP A 125 24.64 6.21 17.96
C ASP A 125 26.07 6.70 17.64
N GLY A 126 26.41 6.85 16.36
CA GLY A 126 27.66 7.46 15.94
C GLY A 126 27.86 8.87 16.50
N ILE A 127 26.85 9.74 16.39
CA ILE A 127 26.94 11.13 16.87
C ILE A 127 26.96 11.22 18.39
N ILE A 128 26.18 10.41 19.07
CA ILE A 128 26.11 10.50 20.53
C ILE A 128 27.43 10.04 21.15
N ASN A 129 28.09 9.06 20.53
CA ASN A 129 29.43 8.64 20.93
C ASN A 129 30.46 9.76 20.72
N THR A 130 30.38 10.55 19.64
CA THR A 130 31.31 11.67 19.43
C THR A 130 31.07 12.81 20.42
N VAL A 131 29.81 13.15 20.72
CA VAL A 131 29.45 14.15 21.73
C VAL A 131 29.92 13.72 23.13
N GLN A 132 29.82 12.43 23.45
CA GLN A 132 30.31 11.89 24.72
C GLN A 132 31.84 11.93 24.82
N MET A 133 32.56 11.65 23.73
CA MET A 133 34.02 11.80 23.67
C MET A 133 34.48 13.24 23.93
N ASN A 134 33.64 14.23 23.61
CA ASN A 134 33.88 15.64 23.90
C ASN A 134 33.58 16.04 25.36
N GLY A 135 33.34 15.08 26.26
CA GLY A 135 33.24 15.31 27.71
C GLY A 135 31.82 15.56 28.23
N ILE A 136 30.80 15.50 27.38
CA ILE A 136 29.39 15.67 27.78
C ILE A 136 28.84 14.30 28.21
N LYS A 137 28.67 14.08 29.53
CA LYS A 137 28.05 12.86 30.06
C LYS A 137 26.53 12.90 29.84
N LEU A 138 26.08 12.32 28.73
CA LEU A 138 24.66 12.11 28.44
C LEU A 138 24.15 10.89 29.22
N ASN A 139 22.87 10.88 29.63
CA ASN A 139 22.26 9.80 30.38
C ASN A 139 21.90 8.60 29.45
N ILE A 140 22.93 7.90 28.97
CA ILE A 140 22.86 6.93 27.85
C ILE A 140 22.35 5.54 28.30
N VAL A 141 22.33 5.25 29.60
CA VAL A 141 21.97 3.91 30.11
C VAL A 141 20.51 3.55 29.79
N ASN A 142 19.59 4.52 29.88
CA ASN A 142 18.18 4.30 29.53
C ASN A 142 17.95 4.24 28.01
N LYS A 143 18.86 4.84 27.23
CA LYS A 143 18.81 4.93 25.76
C LYS A 143 19.09 3.58 25.09
N ASN A 144 20.15 2.88 25.51
CA ASN A 144 20.49 1.56 24.96
C ASN A 144 19.38 0.53 25.21
N TYR A 145 18.62 0.68 26.29
CA TYR A 145 17.50 -0.19 26.61
C TYR A 145 16.30 0.07 25.68
N ASN A 146 15.91 1.34 25.48
CA ASN A 146 14.77 1.69 24.62
C ASN A 146 15.03 1.35 23.14
N ILE A 147 16.25 1.54 22.63
CA ILE A 147 16.61 1.24 21.24
C ILE A 147 16.56 -0.28 20.97
N LYS A 148 17.17 -1.10 21.84
CA LYS A 148 17.14 -2.56 21.70
C LYS A 148 15.71 -3.09 21.72
N ASN A 149 14.84 -2.51 22.55
CA ASN A 149 13.43 -2.91 22.60
C ASN A 149 12.71 -2.62 21.28
N VAL A 150 13.03 -1.54 20.56
CA VAL A 150 12.44 -1.26 19.23
C VAL A 150 12.86 -2.33 18.22
N GLU A 151 14.14 -2.67 18.16
CA GLU A 151 14.66 -3.70 17.24
C GLU A 151 13.94 -5.05 17.44
N TYR A 152 13.73 -5.48 18.69
CA TYR A 152 13.01 -6.72 19.00
C TYR A 152 11.55 -6.71 18.53
N ILE A 153 10.85 -5.58 18.67
CA ILE A 153 9.46 -5.46 18.23
C ILE A 153 9.37 -5.41 16.70
N GLU A 154 10.33 -4.79 16.01
CA GLU A 154 10.40 -4.82 14.55
C GLU A 154 10.67 -6.23 14.01
N TYR A 155 11.52 -7.03 14.67
CA TYR A 155 11.67 -8.45 14.33
C TYR A 155 10.37 -9.23 14.54
N ALA A 156 9.64 -8.94 15.61
CA ALA A 156 8.33 -9.54 15.84
C ALA A 156 7.33 -9.16 14.74
N ASN A 157 7.35 -7.90 14.28
CA ASN A 157 6.53 -7.39 13.17
C ASN A 157 6.76 -8.21 11.89
N ILE A 158 8.01 -8.38 11.48
CA ILE A 158 8.39 -9.18 10.30
C ILE A 158 7.97 -10.63 10.47
N SER A 159 8.23 -11.23 11.64
CA SER A 159 7.92 -12.63 11.93
C SER A 159 6.42 -12.92 11.84
N LEU A 160 5.59 -12.02 12.36
CA LEU A 160 4.13 -12.12 12.27
C LEU A 160 3.63 -11.89 10.85
N MET A 161 4.22 -10.96 10.10
CA MET A 161 3.89 -10.79 8.68
C MET A 161 4.18 -12.05 7.85
N ILE A 162 5.27 -12.76 8.12
CA ILE A 162 5.57 -14.04 7.45
C ILE A 162 4.45 -15.05 7.73
N LEU A 163 4.04 -15.19 8.99
CA LEU A 163 2.95 -16.08 9.38
C LEU A 163 1.64 -15.72 8.67
N PHE A 164 1.28 -14.43 8.62
CA PHE A 164 0.08 -13.98 7.93
C PHE A 164 0.12 -14.24 6.44
N VAL A 165 1.26 -14.02 5.78
CA VAL A 165 1.45 -14.28 4.34
C VAL A 165 1.31 -15.78 4.03
N LEU A 166 1.92 -16.65 4.83
CA LEU A 166 1.75 -18.10 4.66
C LEU A 166 0.28 -18.52 4.81
N GLY A 167 -0.41 -17.95 5.80
CA GLY A 167 -1.84 -18.16 5.97
C GLY A 167 -2.67 -17.66 4.77
N TRP A 168 -2.34 -16.51 4.20
CA TRP A 168 -3.01 -15.99 3.00
C TRP A 168 -2.86 -16.91 1.80
N TRP A 169 -1.65 -17.41 1.53
CA TRP A 169 -1.43 -18.35 0.44
C TRP A 169 -2.19 -19.66 0.65
N TYR A 170 -2.23 -20.16 1.89
CA TYR A 170 -3.01 -21.36 2.24
C TYR A 170 -4.52 -21.15 2.08
N ILE A 171 -5.06 -20.04 2.59
CA ILE A 171 -6.48 -19.67 2.46
C ILE A 171 -6.83 -19.50 0.97
N THR A 172 -5.99 -18.79 0.22
CA THR A 172 -6.18 -18.56 -1.21
C THR A 172 -6.21 -19.85 -2.01
N PHE A 173 -5.34 -20.82 -1.71
CA PHE A 173 -5.37 -22.12 -2.37
C PHE A 173 -6.71 -22.85 -2.17
N ASN A 174 -7.26 -22.80 -0.95
CA ASN A 174 -8.54 -23.43 -0.64
C ASN A 174 -9.73 -22.68 -1.28
N LEU A 175 -9.76 -21.36 -1.17
CA LEU A 175 -10.83 -20.54 -1.77
C LEU A 175 -10.78 -20.56 -3.29
N TYR A 176 -9.60 -20.67 -3.91
CA TYR A 176 -9.46 -20.75 -5.36
C TYR A 176 -10.23 -21.95 -5.93
N LYS A 177 -10.17 -23.12 -5.27
CA LYS A 177 -10.93 -24.31 -5.66
C LYS A 177 -12.44 -24.08 -5.55
N VAL A 178 -12.89 -23.46 -4.45
CA VAL A 178 -14.31 -23.18 -4.19
C VAL A 178 -14.87 -22.15 -5.18
N PHE A 179 -14.16 -21.04 -5.39
CA PHE A 179 -14.59 -19.97 -6.29
C PHE A 179 -14.50 -20.42 -7.75
N GLY A 180 -13.47 -21.17 -8.14
CA GLY A 180 -13.34 -21.72 -9.49
C GLY A 180 -14.51 -22.62 -9.88
N TRP A 181 -15.00 -23.44 -8.94
CA TRP A 181 -16.17 -24.29 -9.14
C TRP A 181 -17.47 -23.50 -9.32
N ASN A 182 -17.65 -22.41 -8.56
CA ASN A 182 -18.83 -21.54 -8.68
C ASN A 182 -18.83 -20.75 -9.99
N VAL A 183 -17.66 -20.22 -10.39
CA VAL A 183 -17.48 -19.52 -11.67
C VAL A 183 -17.72 -20.45 -12.85
N PHE A 184 -17.34 -21.73 -12.76
CA PHE A 184 -17.61 -22.72 -13.80
C PHE A 184 -19.12 -22.95 -14.02
N LYS A 185 -19.91 -23.01 -12.94
CA LYS A 185 -21.36 -23.29 -13.03
C LYS A 185 -22.21 -22.14 -13.53
N GLN A 186 -21.75 -20.89 -13.39
CA GLN A 186 -22.54 -19.70 -13.69
C GLN A 186 -22.38 -19.20 -15.13
N ILE A 187 -21.37 -19.65 -15.87
CA ILE A 187 -21.04 -19.09 -17.18
C ILE A 187 -21.49 -20.04 -18.29
N GLY A 188 -22.52 -19.61 -19.05
CA GLY A 188 -23.01 -20.29 -20.25
C GLY A 188 -22.03 -20.26 -21.45
N ALA A 189 -22.50 -20.71 -22.62
CA ALA A 189 -21.68 -21.14 -23.76
C ALA A 189 -20.91 -20.04 -24.56
N ASP A 190 -21.11 -18.74 -24.31
CA ASP A 190 -20.40 -17.70 -25.07
C ASP A 190 -18.99 -17.42 -24.50
N VAL A 191 -18.00 -18.02 -25.15
CA VAL A 191 -16.58 -17.91 -24.81
C VAL A 191 -16.04 -16.48 -24.99
N ARG A 192 -16.55 -15.71 -25.96
CA ARG A 192 -16.03 -14.37 -26.28
C ARG A 192 -16.46 -13.34 -25.24
N LEU A 193 -17.73 -13.38 -24.82
CA LEU A 193 -18.24 -12.52 -23.75
C LEU A 193 -17.52 -12.82 -22.42
N LYS A 194 -17.30 -14.11 -22.13
CA LYS A 194 -16.54 -14.57 -20.94
C LYS A 194 -15.14 -13.98 -20.87
N GLN A 195 -14.40 -14.00 -21.98
CA GLN A 195 -13.04 -13.44 -22.03
C GLN A 195 -13.03 -11.94 -21.77
N ARG A 196 -13.99 -11.18 -22.33
CA ARG A 196 -14.11 -9.73 -22.12
C ARG A 196 -14.43 -9.39 -20.66
N LEU A 197 -15.36 -10.11 -20.03
CA LEU A 197 -15.70 -9.91 -18.61
C LEU A 197 -14.52 -10.25 -17.70
N LYS A 198 -13.76 -11.31 -18.00
CA LYS A 198 -12.54 -11.65 -17.26
C LYS A 198 -11.53 -10.51 -17.32
N LEU A 199 -11.24 -9.99 -18.52
CA LEU A 199 -10.32 -8.87 -18.71
C LEU A 199 -10.78 -7.58 -18.01
N PHE A 200 -12.08 -7.34 -17.97
CA PHE A 200 -12.67 -6.22 -17.25
C PHE A 200 -12.50 -6.37 -15.73
N ASN A 201 -12.71 -7.56 -15.17
CA ASN A 201 -12.49 -7.81 -13.75
C ASN A 201 -11.00 -7.72 -13.37
N VAL A 202 -10.09 -8.17 -14.25
CA VAL A 202 -8.64 -7.95 -14.08
C VAL A 202 -8.33 -6.45 -14.03
N LEU A 203 -8.91 -5.64 -14.93
CA LEU A 203 -8.74 -4.19 -14.91
C LEU A 203 -9.22 -3.58 -13.58
N ILE A 204 -10.38 -3.98 -13.07
CA ILE A 204 -10.90 -3.49 -11.78
C ILE A 204 -9.94 -3.82 -10.63
N THR A 205 -9.46 -5.06 -10.60
CA THR A 205 -8.55 -5.54 -9.56
C THR A 205 -7.23 -4.77 -9.58
N LEU A 206 -6.64 -4.62 -10.77
CA LEU A 206 -5.39 -3.88 -10.97
C LEU A 206 -5.56 -2.41 -10.61
N LEU A 207 -6.66 -1.78 -11.03
CA LEU A 207 -6.94 -0.38 -10.72
C LEU A 207 -6.99 -0.13 -9.20
N LYS A 208 -7.64 -1.02 -8.45
CA LYS A 208 -7.68 -0.95 -6.98
C LYS A 208 -6.27 -0.96 -6.40
N LEU A 209 -5.48 -1.98 -6.74
CA LEU A 209 -4.10 -2.09 -6.26
C LEU A 209 -3.26 -0.87 -6.68
N THR A 210 -3.28 -0.50 -7.96
CA THR A 210 -2.47 0.59 -8.50
C THR A 210 -2.81 1.92 -7.84
N SER A 211 -4.10 2.21 -7.61
CA SER A 211 -4.52 3.42 -6.89
C SER A 211 -3.95 3.47 -5.47
N PHE A 212 -3.91 2.34 -4.74
CA PHE A 212 -3.29 2.31 -3.42
C PHE A 212 -1.79 2.60 -3.48
N PHE A 213 -1.05 1.96 -4.39
CA PHE A 213 0.38 2.16 -4.53
C PHE A 213 0.76 3.57 -5.00
N ILE A 214 -0.07 4.22 -5.83
CA ILE A 214 0.09 5.63 -6.20
C ILE A 214 -0.02 6.52 -4.95
N VAL A 215 -1.05 6.33 -4.13
CA VAL A 215 -1.25 7.12 -2.90
C VAL A 215 -0.10 6.86 -1.91
N LEU A 216 0.33 5.61 -1.77
CA LEU A 216 1.46 5.23 -0.92
C LEU A 216 2.74 5.96 -1.36
N PHE A 217 3.09 5.90 -2.65
CA PHE A 217 4.25 6.57 -3.19
C PHE A 217 4.20 8.08 -2.99
N VAL A 218 3.09 8.74 -3.35
CA VAL A 218 2.97 10.20 -3.22
C VAL A 218 3.12 10.61 -1.76
N SER A 219 2.51 9.87 -0.83
CA SER A 219 2.62 10.15 0.61
C SER A 219 4.05 10.00 1.12
N GLN A 220 4.76 8.95 0.70
CA GLN A 220 6.16 8.73 1.06
C GLN A 220 7.09 9.78 0.47
N TYR A 221 6.93 10.09 -0.82
CA TYR A 221 7.67 11.15 -1.50
C TYR A 221 7.50 12.49 -0.78
N PHE A 222 6.28 12.81 -0.36
CA PHE A 222 6.00 14.05 0.35
C PHE A 222 6.63 14.11 1.75
N ALA A 223 6.54 13.01 2.50
CA ALA A 223 7.10 12.89 3.84
C ALA A 223 8.63 13.08 3.88
N VAL A 224 9.32 12.68 2.81
CA VAL A 224 10.76 12.90 2.64
C VAL A 224 11.04 14.32 2.13
N ASN A 225 10.43 14.74 1.02
CA ASN A 225 10.83 15.99 0.36
C ASN A 225 10.38 17.28 1.07
N HIS A 226 9.36 17.21 1.91
CA HIS A 226 8.79 18.38 2.60
C HIS A 226 8.97 18.35 4.12
N ASN A 227 9.89 17.53 4.62
CA ASN A 227 10.29 17.63 6.02
C ASN A 227 11.09 18.93 6.26
N GLU A 228 10.93 19.51 7.45
CA GLU A 228 11.53 20.80 7.85
C GLU A 228 13.06 20.81 7.63
N TYR A 229 13.71 19.68 7.93
CA TYR A 229 15.14 19.49 7.67
C TYR A 229 15.53 19.58 6.19
N PHE A 230 14.84 18.82 5.33
CA PHE A 230 15.17 18.81 3.90
C PHE A 230 14.87 20.16 3.25
N ALA A 231 13.95 20.95 3.83
CA ALA A 231 13.71 22.34 3.45
C ALA A 231 14.84 23.29 3.89
N VAL A 232 15.47 23.05 5.05
CA VAL A 232 16.62 23.83 5.56
C VAL A 232 17.91 23.49 4.79
N TYR A 233 18.18 22.21 4.52
CA TYR A 233 19.36 21.77 3.75
C TYR A 233 19.35 22.30 2.31
N ARG A 234 18.16 22.52 1.74
CA ARG A 234 18.00 23.03 0.38
C ARG A 234 18.55 24.46 0.21
N ASN A 235 18.79 25.24 1.29
CA ASN A 235 19.21 26.66 1.24
C ASN A 235 18.38 27.56 0.30
N GLU A 236 17.28 27.03 -0.23
CA GLU A 236 16.37 27.61 -1.18
C GLU A 236 15.00 27.07 -0.79
N LYS A 237 14.25 27.87 -0.04
CA LYS A 237 12.79 27.75 -0.07
C LYS A 237 12.33 28.28 -1.42
N ASN A 238 12.65 27.57 -2.51
CA ASN A 238 12.02 27.79 -3.80
C ASN A 238 10.57 27.32 -3.63
N VAL A 239 9.71 28.23 -3.18
CA VAL A 239 8.26 28.02 -3.07
C VAL A 239 7.73 27.46 -4.41
N SER A 240 8.38 27.81 -5.52
CA SER A 240 8.11 27.27 -6.86
C SER A 240 8.29 25.76 -6.98
N GLU A 241 9.34 25.16 -6.41
CA GLU A 241 9.54 23.70 -6.42
C GLU A 241 8.48 22.98 -5.57
N LEU A 242 8.15 23.56 -4.42
CA LEU A 242 7.12 23.00 -3.54
C LEU A 242 5.73 23.03 -4.20
N ILE A 243 5.38 24.15 -4.84
CA ILE A 243 4.14 24.26 -5.61
C ILE A 243 4.12 23.25 -6.74
N HIS A 244 5.24 23.10 -7.46
CA HIS A 244 5.36 22.14 -8.55
C HIS A 244 5.09 20.69 -8.08
N ASP A 245 5.74 20.25 -7.01
CA ASP A 245 5.60 18.88 -6.49
C ASP A 245 4.18 18.59 -5.99
N ILE A 246 3.54 19.57 -5.33
CA ILE A 246 2.14 19.47 -4.90
C ILE A 246 1.20 19.37 -6.10
N VAL A 247 1.38 20.23 -7.11
CA VAL A 247 0.51 20.28 -8.29
C VAL A 247 0.60 18.98 -9.09
N ILE A 248 1.80 18.46 -9.34
CA ILE A 248 1.97 17.18 -10.05
C ILE A 248 1.34 16.04 -9.25
N SER A 249 1.58 15.97 -7.95
CA SER A 249 1.00 14.95 -7.07
C SER A 249 -0.53 15.00 -7.08
N ALA A 250 -1.12 16.19 -7.04
CA ALA A 250 -2.57 16.38 -7.11
C ALA A 250 -3.14 15.92 -8.46
N ILE A 251 -2.49 16.29 -9.57
CA ILE A 251 -2.89 15.86 -10.92
C ILE A 251 -2.85 14.33 -11.04
N ILE A 252 -1.83 13.68 -10.49
CA ILE A 252 -1.70 12.22 -10.50
C ILE A 252 -2.81 11.55 -9.69
N ILE A 253 -3.10 12.05 -8.48
CA ILE A 253 -4.16 11.50 -7.62
C ILE A 253 -5.53 11.66 -8.28
N ILE A 254 -5.85 12.86 -8.76
CA ILE A 254 -7.11 13.13 -9.48
C ILE A 254 -7.20 12.28 -10.75
N GLY A 255 -6.11 12.21 -11.51
CA GLY A 255 -5.92 11.38 -12.69
C GLY A 255 -6.24 9.91 -12.43
N SER A 256 -5.75 9.36 -11.31
CA SER A 256 -6.02 7.99 -10.89
C SER A 256 -7.51 7.73 -10.61
N GLY A 257 -8.22 8.75 -10.10
CA GLY A 257 -9.67 8.71 -9.88
C GLY A 257 -10.48 8.55 -11.16
N PHE A 258 -9.98 9.06 -12.30
CA PHE A 258 -10.64 8.85 -13.60
C PHE A 258 -10.66 7.37 -14.02
N GLY A 259 -9.70 6.56 -13.58
CA GLY A 259 -9.75 5.11 -13.82
C GLY A 259 -10.97 4.47 -13.16
N ILE A 260 -11.29 4.89 -11.92
CA ILE A 260 -12.45 4.39 -11.18
C ILE A 260 -13.74 4.84 -11.86
N LEU A 261 -13.80 6.10 -12.29
CA LEU A 261 -14.92 6.65 -13.05
C LEU A 261 -15.09 5.96 -14.41
N ALA A 262 -14.00 5.57 -15.06
CA ALA A 262 -14.02 4.85 -16.33
C ALA A 262 -14.72 3.51 -16.21
N VAL A 263 -14.39 2.75 -15.16
CA VAL A 263 -15.05 1.49 -14.83
C VAL A 263 -16.51 1.74 -14.46
N ALA A 264 -16.79 2.69 -13.58
CA ALA A 264 -18.13 2.95 -13.06
C ALA A 264 -19.12 3.40 -14.16
N LYS A 265 -18.66 4.21 -15.11
CA LYS A 265 -19.47 4.73 -16.22
C LYS A 265 -19.31 3.93 -17.52
N VAL A 266 -18.45 2.90 -17.53
CA VAL A 266 -18.09 2.11 -18.71
C VAL A 266 -17.76 3.01 -19.91
N SER A 267 -16.92 4.03 -19.68
CA SER A 267 -16.62 5.06 -20.67
C SER A 267 -15.18 4.97 -21.17
N ARG A 268 -15.03 4.96 -22.50
CA ARG A 268 -13.72 5.02 -23.17
C ARG A 268 -12.98 6.31 -22.86
N VAL A 269 -13.69 7.44 -22.75
CA VAL A 269 -13.06 8.76 -22.54
C VAL A 269 -12.31 8.81 -21.22
N TYR A 270 -12.99 8.42 -20.13
CA TYR A 270 -12.36 8.38 -18.80
C TYR A 270 -11.21 7.35 -18.74
N LEU A 271 -11.32 6.22 -19.43
CA LEU A 271 -10.24 5.23 -19.50
C LEU A 271 -9.03 5.80 -20.27
N GLY A 272 -9.26 6.57 -21.33
CA GLY A 272 -8.21 7.25 -22.09
C GLY A 272 -7.46 8.28 -21.24
N ILE A 273 -8.19 9.09 -20.46
CA ILE A 273 -7.59 10.05 -19.51
C ILE A 273 -6.73 9.29 -18.48
N TYR A 274 -7.25 8.20 -17.92
CA TYR A 274 -6.50 7.38 -16.97
C TYR A 274 -5.21 6.78 -17.57
N ILE A 275 -5.26 6.28 -18.81
CA ILE A 275 -4.09 5.76 -19.53
C ILE A 275 -3.04 6.85 -19.71
N PHE A 276 -3.46 8.09 -20.03
CA PHE A 276 -2.55 9.23 -20.12
C PHE A 276 -1.93 9.57 -18.76
N THR A 277 -2.73 9.57 -17.68
CA THR A 277 -2.22 9.75 -16.31
C THR A 277 -1.19 8.67 -15.94
N LEU A 278 -1.41 7.40 -16.29
CA LEU A 278 -0.43 6.34 -16.03
C LEU A 278 0.91 6.59 -16.73
N CYS A 279 0.88 7.15 -17.94
CA CYS A 279 2.10 7.53 -18.65
C CYS A 279 2.84 8.66 -17.92
N ALA A 280 2.13 9.71 -17.51
CA ALA A 280 2.69 10.80 -16.72
C ALA A 280 3.26 10.33 -15.38
N LEU A 281 2.54 9.43 -14.68
CA LEU A 281 2.99 8.80 -13.45
C LEU A 281 4.30 8.03 -13.63
N LEU A 282 4.42 7.22 -14.70
CA LEU A 282 5.64 6.48 -14.99
C LEU A 282 6.82 7.43 -15.26
N GLY A 283 6.58 8.54 -15.95
CA GLY A 283 7.59 9.59 -16.14
C GLY A 283 8.04 10.23 -14.82
N PHE A 284 7.10 10.58 -13.94
CA PHE A 284 7.38 11.15 -12.62
C PHE A 284 8.12 10.18 -11.69
N MET A 285 7.76 8.91 -11.71
CA MET A 285 8.47 7.85 -10.97
C MET A 285 9.89 7.66 -11.48
N ALA A 286 10.09 7.70 -12.81
CA ALA A 286 11.41 7.58 -13.41
C ALA A 286 12.31 8.78 -13.08
N SER A 287 11.78 10.02 -13.12
CA SER A 287 12.56 11.20 -12.71
C SER A 287 12.94 11.13 -11.23
N THR A 288 11.98 10.76 -10.37
CA THR A 288 12.22 10.59 -8.93
C THR A 288 13.30 9.54 -8.67
N LEU A 289 13.26 8.42 -9.40
CA LEU A 289 14.26 7.35 -9.26
C LEU A 289 15.66 7.83 -9.67
N ILE A 290 15.77 8.60 -10.76
CA ILE A 290 17.03 9.21 -11.19
C ILE A 290 17.55 10.19 -10.12
N ASP A 291 16.67 10.98 -9.51
CA ASP A 291 17.06 11.93 -8.47
C ASP A 291 17.57 11.22 -7.22
N ILE A 292 16.97 10.08 -6.84
CA ILE A 292 17.46 9.24 -5.73
C ILE A 292 18.89 8.76 -5.99
N PHE A 293 19.19 8.31 -7.21
CA PHE A 293 20.53 7.81 -7.55
C PHE A 293 21.57 8.91 -7.75
N LYS A 294 21.17 10.10 -8.22
CA LYS A 294 22.09 11.22 -8.44
C LYS A 294 22.42 11.97 -7.16
N ASP A 295 21.43 12.20 -6.30
CA ASP A 295 21.58 12.92 -5.03
C ASP A 295 21.26 12.02 -3.84
N SER A 296 22.14 11.03 -3.63
CA SER A 296 21.99 10.09 -2.51
C SER A 296 22.01 10.80 -1.15
N LYS A 297 22.65 11.97 -1.03
CA LYS A 297 22.64 12.72 0.24
C LYS A 297 21.25 13.24 0.59
N LYS A 298 20.45 13.64 -0.41
CA LYS A 298 19.06 14.08 -0.21
C LYS A 298 18.16 12.98 0.32
N TYR A 299 18.44 11.72 0.01
CA TYR A 299 17.55 10.61 0.36
C TYR A 299 18.16 9.61 1.34
N ALA A 300 19.38 9.84 1.84
CA ALA A 300 20.28 8.84 2.43
C ALA A 300 19.63 7.76 3.32
N ASN A 301 18.60 8.07 4.11
CA ASN A 301 17.93 7.09 4.99
C ASN A 301 16.59 6.55 4.49
N PHE A 302 16.08 7.06 3.37
CA PHE A 302 14.81 6.71 2.74
C PHE A 302 14.93 6.13 1.33
N GLU A 303 16.13 6.09 0.75
CA GLU A 303 16.38 5.54 -0.60
C GLU A 303 15.84 4.13 -0.78
N THR A 304 16.13 3.24 0.16
CA THR A 304 15.75 1.82 0.04
C THR A 304 14.24 1.66 0.04
N SER A 305 13.54 2.30 0.98
CA SER A 305 12.07 2.25 1.06
C SER A 305 11.42 2.90 -0.16
N LEU A 306 11.89 4.08 -0.55
CA LEU A 306 11.32 4.79 -1.69
C LEU A 306 11.58 4.04 -3.00
N THR A 307 12.76 3.44 -3.18
CA THR A 307 13.10 2.64 -4.36
C THR A 307 12.25 1.38 -4.47
N VAL A 308 12.01 0.67 -3.36
CA VAL A 308 11.14 -0.52 -3.33
C VAL A 308 9.69 -0.15 -3.66
N THR A 309 9.18 0.96 -3.11
CA THR A 309 7.84 1.46 -3.44
C THR A 309 7.74 1.88 -4.91
N ILE A 310 8.71 2.63 -5.43
CA ILE A 310 8.74 3.02 -6.84
C ILE A 310 8.77 1.77 -7.73
N GLY A 311 9.66 0.82 -7.45
CA GLY A 311 9.79 -0.41 -8.24
C GLY A 311 8.49 -1.22 -8.28
N SER A 312 7.86 -1.46 -7.12
CA SER A 312 6.57 -2.17 -7.05
C SER A 312 5.45 -1.41 -7.78
N THR A 313 5.38 -0.08 -7.61
CA THR A 313 4.36 0.76 -8.25
C THR A 313 4.55 0.82 -9.77
N VAL A 314 5.77 0.90 -10.26
CA VAL A 314 6.09 0.91 -11.70
C VAL A 314 5.69 -0.41 -12.34
N ILE A 315 6.07 -1.55 -11.76
CA ILE A 315 5.69 -2.88 -12.28
C ILE A 315 4.17 -2.99 -12.37
N LEU A 316 3.47 -2.63 -11.29
CA LEU A 316 2.01 -2.70 -11.24
C LEU A 316 1.34 -1.72 -12.23
N SER A 317 1.91 -0.53 -12.41
CA SER A 317 1.42 0.48 -13.36
C SER A 317 1.61 0.05 -14.81
N ILE A 318 2.73 -0.60 -15.16
CA ILE A 318 2.97 -1.14 -16.52
C ILE A 318 1.95 -2.23 -16.85
N VAL A 319 1.72 -3.17 -15.91
CA VAL A 319 0.70 -4.22 -16.10
C VAL A 319 -0.69 -3.61 -16.24
N THR A 320 -1.03 -2.62 -15.40
CA THR A 320 -2.30 -1.90 -15.47
C THR A 320 -2.47 -1.16 -16.78
N TYR A 321 -1.42 -0.50 -17.27
CA TYR A 321 -1.40 0.21 -18.54
C TYR A 321 -1.69 -0.74 -19.72
N ALA A 322 -0.98 -1.88 -19.79
CA ALA A 322 -1.19 -2.88 -20.83
C ALA A 322 -2.63 -3.43 -20.82
N VAL A 323 -3.15 -3.79 -19.65
CA VAL A 323 -4.53 -4.29 -19.50
C VAL A 323 -5.56 -3.20 -19.83
N SER A 324 -5.27 -1.93 -19.49
CA SER A 324 -6.12 -0.79 -19.83
C SER A 324 -6.21 -0.58 -21.34
N LEU A 325 -5.11 -0.69 -22.07
CA LEU A 325 -5.10 -0.60 -23.55
C LEU A 325 -5.94 -1.70 -24.21
N ILE A 326 -5.83 -2.94 -23.71
CA ILE A 326 -6.63 -4.06 -24.22
C ILE A 326 -8.12 -3.79 -23.94
N ASN A 327 -8.45 -3.35 -22.73
CA ASN A 327 -9.82 -3.01 -22.37
C ASN A 327 -10.35 -1.80 -23.15
N PHE A 328 -9.53 -0.80 -23.46
CA PHE A 328 -9.94 0.37 -24.21
C PHE A 328 -10.54 0.02 -25.58
N LYS A 329 -9.97 -0.99 -26.26
CA LYS A 329 -10.51 -1.53 -27.52
C LYS A 329 -11.84 -2.28 -27.32
N ASN A 330 -12.04 -2.87 -26.15
CA ASN A 330 -13.21 -3.69 -25.82
C ASN A 330 -14.39 -2.91 -25.22
N PHE A 331 -14.15 -1.76 -24.58
CA PHE A 331 -15.21 -0.90 -24.04
C PHE A 331 -16.20 -0.56 -25.16
N GLY A 332 -17.51 -0.73 -24.96
CA GLY A 332 -18.52 -0.40 -25.99
C GLY A 332 -18.83 -1.50 -27.03
N LEU A 333 -18.10 -2.62 -27.07
CA LEU A 333 -18.42 -3.77 -27.95
C LEU A 333 -19.34 -4.81 -27.26
N GLY A 334 -20.33 -4.36 -26.50
CA GLY A 334 -21.32 -5.25 -25.87
C GLY A 334 -21.02 -5.66 -24.43
N ILE A 335 -20.30 -4.83 -23.65
CA ILE A 335 -20.49 -4.82 -22.19
C ILE A 335 -21.85 -4.14 -21.99
N PRO A 336 -22.93 -4.88 -21.64
CA PRO A 336 -24.27 -4.30 -21.68
C PRO A 336 -24.35 -3.11 -20.73
N LYS A 337 -24.82 -1.96 -21.23
CA LYS A 337 -25.25 -0.82 -20.38
C LYS A 337 -26.33 -1.25 -19.38
N SER A 338 -26.97 -2.40 -19.61
CA SER A 338 -27.97 -3.04 -18.76
C SER A 338 -27.41 -3.92 -17.63
N ILE A 339 -26.09 -4.09 -17.48
CA ILE A 339 -25.49 -4.51 -16.19
C ILE A 339 -25.45 -3.28 -15.25
N SER A 340 -26.55 -2.54 -15.23
CA SER A 340 -26.83 -1.43 -14.33
C SER A 340 -27.45 -2.02 -13.08
N LYS A 341 -26.68 -1.95 -11.99
CA LYS A 341 -27.06 -2.14 -10.57
C LYS A 341 -27.55 -3.51 -10.09
N ASN A 342 -28.26 -4.32 -10.88
CA ASN A 342 -28.84 -5.56 -10.35
C ASN A 342 -28.06 -6.82 -10.75
N THR A 343 -27.73 -7.08 -12.01
CA THR A 343 -27.21 -8.43 -12.39
C THR A 343 -25.84 -8.83 -11.79
N LEU A 344 -24.98 -7.88 -11.41
CA LEU A 344 -23.73 -8.18 -10.67
C LEU A 344 -23.96 -8.52 -9.18
N GLN A 345 -25.15 -8.23 -8.63
CA GLN A 345 -25.57 -8.63 -7.28
C GLN A 345 -26.68 -9.70 -7.29
N THR A 346 -27.49 -9.78 -8.35
CA THR A 346 -28.69 -10.62 -8.44
C THR A 346 -28.44 -11.96 -9.14
N GLY A 347 -27.48 -12.06 -10.08
CA GLY A 347 -27.06 -13.34 -10.65
C GLY A 347 -26.40 -14.28 -9.62
N GLN A 348 -25.92 -13.70 -8.51
CA GLN A 348 -25.38 -14.42 -7.35
C GLN A 348 -26.45 -14.71 -6.27
N ALA A 349 -27.62 -14.05 -6.29
CA ALA A 349 -28.68 -14.21 -5.30
C ALA A 349 -29.82 -15.12 -5.77
N GLU A 350 -30.27 -14.99 -7.03
CA GLU A 350 -31.40 -15.77 -7.56
C GLU A 350 -31.03 -17.23 -7.83
N THR A 351 -29.81 -17.50 -8.30
CA THR A 351 -29.32 -18.88 -8.46
C THR A 351 -29.16 -19.61 -7.12
N ASN A 352 -28.93 -18.89 -6.02
CA ASN A 352 -28.88 -19.45 -4.67
C ASN A 352 -30.27 -19.67 -4.08
N GLN A 353 -31.30 -18.93 -4.51
CA GLN A 353 -32.70 -19.21 -4.15
C GLN A 353 -33.24 -20.45 -4.87
N GLN A 354 -32.94 -20.64 -6.16
CA GLN A 354 -33.37 -21.84 -6.89
C GLN A 354 -32.67 -23.12 -6.38
N LYS A 355 -31.43 -23.02 -5.89
CA LYS A 355 -30.72 -24.15 -5.26
C LYS A 355 -31.13 -24.43 -3.81
N ARG A 356 -31.78 -23.49 -3.13
CA ARG A 356 -32.32 -23.66 -1.77
C ARG A 356 -33.73 -24.25 -1.74
N LEU A 357 -34.44 -24.27 -2.87
CA LEU A 357 -35.80 -24.82 -2.98
C LEU A 357 -35.87 -26.18 -3.67
N SER A 358 -34.74 -26.75 -4.09
CA SER A 358 -34.74 -27.94 -4.95
C SER A 358 -33.77 -29.04 -4.58
N ILE A 359 -33.26 -29.11 -3.34
CA ILE A 359 -32.49 -30.28 -2.90
C ILE A 359 -32.71 -30.55 -1.41
N ASP A 360 -33.32 -31.71 -1.16
CA ASP A 360 -33.24 -32.55 0.05
C ASP A 360 -31.81 -32.83 0.51
#